data_AF-A0A961C9R4-F1
#
_entry.id   AF-A0A961C9R4-F1
#
_cell.length_a   1.000
_cell.length_b   1.000
_cell.length_c   1.000
_cell.angle_alpha   90.00
_cell.angle_beta   90.00
_cell.angle_gamma   90.00
#
_symmetry.space_group_name_H-M   'P 1'
#
loop_
_entity.id
_entity.type
_entity.pdbx_description
1 polymer ?
#
loop_
_entity_poly.entity_id
_entity_poly.type
_entity_poly.pdbx_seq_one_letter_code
_entity_poly.pdbx_strand_id
1 'polypeptide(L)'
;MDSKCAAERHLNKDIVQKGIDIANIQAAQRDAARMTVQTVGSKILDAFKKKGSDTLTMREARRAARPNEHATTDAIDLLVKQKLITVHPGDRRDSHILRLVTTPKNAA
;
A
#
# COMPACT_ATOMS: atom_id res chain seq x y z
N MET A 1 -40.54 -36.40 -13.44
CA MET A 1 -39.23 -36.51 -12.74
C MET A 1 -38.47 -35.18 -12.79
N ASP A 2 -39.17 -34.06 -12.96
CA ASP A 2 -38.59 -32.82 -13.50
C ASP A 2 -38.17 -31.82 -12.41
N SER A 3 -38.71 -31.97 -11.19
CA SER A 3 -38.46 -31.05 -10.08
C SER A 3 -37.05 -31.17 -9.47
N LYS A 4 -36.41 -32.35 -9.54
CA LYS A 4 -35.04 -32.55 -9.00
C LYS A 4 -33.98 -31.82 -9.84
N CYS A 5 -34.11 -31.86 -11.16
CA CYS A 5 -33.17 -31.23 -12.08
C CYS A 5 -33.23 -29.69 -12.04
N ALA A 6 -34.40 -29.12 -11.75
CA ALA A 6 -34.55 -27.67 -11.54
C ALA A 6 -33.89 -27.21 -10.23
N ALA A 7 -34.13 -27.91 -9.12
CA ALA A 7 -33.57 -27.57 -7.81
C ALA A 7 -32.03 -27.60 -7.80
N GLU A 8 -31.41 -28.60 -8.44
CA GLU A 8 -29.95 -28.69 -8.57
C GLU A 8 -29.36 -27.54 -9.41
N ARG A 9 -30.05 -27.10 -10.46
CA ARG A 9 -29.63 -25.93 -11.26
C ARG A 9 -29.71 -24.63 -10.47
N HIS A 10 -30.73 -24.46 -9.62
CA HIS A 10 -30.85 -23.29 -8.75
C HIS A 10 -29.73 -23.27 -7.69
N LEU A 11 -29.50 -24.40 -7.02
CA LEU A 11 -28.40 -24.55 -6.05
C LEU A 11 -27.02 -24.26 -6.69
N ASN A 12 -26.77 -24.77 -7.90
CA ASN A 12 -25.53 -24.50 -8.62
C ASN A 12 -25.38 -23.02 -9.00
N LYS A 13 -26.46 -22.35 -9.42
CA LYS A 13 -26.44 -20.90 -9.69
C LYS A 13 -26.14 -20.10 -8.42
N ASP A 14 -26.73 -20.47 -7.28
CA ASP A 14 -26.48 -19.79 -6.00
C ASP A 14 -25.03 -19.97 -5.52
N ILE A 15 -24.43 -21.15 -5.74
CA ILE A 15 -23.02 -21.40 -5.43
C ILE A 15 -22.10 -20.57 -6.33
N VAL A 16 -22.38 -20.53 -7.63
CA VAL A 16 -21.60 -19.73 -8.59
C VAL A 16 -21.71 -18.24 -8.26
N GLN A 17 -22.92 -17.75 -7.95
CA GLN A 17 -23.12 -16.35 -7.56
C GLN A 17 -22.34 -15.99 -6.29
N LYS A 18 -22.40 -16.84 -5.25
CA LYS A 18 -21.60 -16.65 -4.04
C LYS A 18 -20.10 -16.62 -4.33
N GLY A 19 -19.62 -17.45 -5.24
CA GLY A 19 -18.22 -17.45 -5.69
C GLY A 19 -17.82 -16.11 -6.33
N ILE A 20 -18.68 -15.55 -7.18
CA ILE A 20 -18.48 -14.22 -7.79
C ILE A 20 -18.48 -13.12 -6.73
N ASP A 21 -19.42 -13.16 -5.78
CA ASP A 21 -19.53 -12.16 -4.71
C ASP A 21 -18.29 -12.18 -3.81
N ILE A 22 -17.77 -13.36 -3.45
CA ILE A 22 -16.52 -13.50 -2.69
C ILE A 22 -15.34 -12.91 -3.45
N ALA A 23 -15.23 -13.20 -4.76
CA ALA A 23 -14.16 -12.65 -5.59
C ALA A 23 -14.22 -11.10 -5.65
N ASN A 24 -15.42 -10.53 -5.77
CA ASN A 24 -15.63 -9.08 -5.77
C ASN A 24 -15.25 -8.45 -4.43
N ILE A 25 -15.62 -9.07 -3.30
CA ILE A 25 -15.22 -8.60 -1.96
C ILE A 25 -13.69 -8.61 -1.82
N GLN A 26 -13.02 -9.67 -2.26
CA GLN A 26 -11.56 -9.76 -2.21
C GLN A 26 -10.89 -8.72 -3.12
N ALA A 27 -11.45 -8.43 -4.28
CA ALA A 27 -10.96 -7.37 -5.16
C ALA A 27 -11.08 -5.99 -4.50
N ALA A 28 -12.26 -5.67 -3.94
CA ALA A 28 -12.49 -4.42 -3.23
C ALA A 28 -11.56 -4.26 -2.01
N GLN A 29 -11.30 -5.33 -1.26
CA GLN A 29 -10.35 -5.32 -0.14
C GLN A 29 -8.91 -5.03 -0.61
N ARG A 30 -8.49 -5.62 -1.74
CA ARG A 30 -7.17 -5.34 -2.35
C ARG A 30 -7.05 -3.89 -2.79
N ASP A 31 -8.09 -3.33 -3.40
CA ASP A 31 -8.10 -1.93 -3.83
C ASP A 31 -8.06 -0.98 -2.63
N ALA A 32 -8.83 -1.25 -1.57
CA ALA A 32 -8.79 -0.46 -0.34
C ALA A 32 -7.40 -0.50 0.34
N ALA A 33 -6.76 -1.67 0.38
CA ALA A 33 -5.39 -1.79 0.88
C ALA A 33 -4.41 -0.97 0.02
N ARG A 34 -4.52 -1.05 -1.30
CA ARG A 34 -3.69 -0.28 -2.23
C ARG A 34 -3.86 1.23 -2.04
N MET A 35 -5.09 1.72 -1.90
CA MET A 35 -5.38 3.13 -1.61
C MET A 35 -4.78 3.58 -0.28
N THR A 36 -4.84 2.72 0.75
CA THR A 36 -4.24 2.98 2.06
C THR A 36 -2.72 3.16 1.94
N VAL A 37 -2.05 2.25 1.23
CA VAL A 37 -0.61 2.30 0.95
C VAL A 37 -0.23 3.57 0.20
N GLN A 38 -0.98 3.94 -0.84
CA GLN A 38 -0.74 5.19 -1.60
C GLN A 38 -0.93 6.44 -0.73
N THR A 39 -1.97 6.47 0.09
CA THR A 39 -2.24 7.57 1.04
C THR A 39 -1.08 7.73 2.01
N VAL A 40 -0.58 6.62 2.57
CA VAL A 40 0.58 6.65 3.47
C VAL A 40 1.84 7.10 2.73
N GLY A 41 2.06 6.62 1.50
CA GLY A 41 3.17 7.08 0.66
C GLY A 41 3.16 8.60 0.46
N SER A 42 1.99 9.17 0.18
CA SER A 42 1.82 10.63 0.06
C SER A 42 2.18 11.35 1.37
N LYS A 43 1.71 10.85 2.52
CA LYS A 43 2.04 11.44 3.84
C LYS A 43 3.54 11.40 4.14
N ILE A 44 4.24 10.34 3.74
CA ILE A 44 5.70 10.23 3.90
C ILE A 44 6.40 11.27 3.03
N LEU A 45 5.98 11.45 1.77
CA LEU A 45 6.51 12.50 0.89
C LEU A 45 6.25 13.91 1.44
N ASP A 46 5.07 14.16 2.00
CA ASP A 46 4.76 15.43 2.67
C ASP A 46 5.59 15.65 3.93
N ALA A 47 5.98 14.58 4.64
CA ALA A 47 6.87 14.70 5.79
C ALA A 47 8.27 15.17 5.39
N PHE A 48 8.80 14.75 4.23
CA PHE A 48 10.06 15.30 3.70
C PHE A 48 9.94 16.81 3.46
N LYS A 49 8.85 17.23 2.79
CA LYS A 49 8.58 18.65 2.51
C LYS A 49 8.47 19.47 3.79
N LYS A 50 7.70 19.00 4.77
CA LYS A 50 7.50 19.68 6.06
C LYS A 50 8.78 19.81 6.87
N LYS A 51 9.64 18.78 6.82
CA LYS A 51 10.94 18.79 7.50
C LYS A 51 11.95 19.70 6.80
N GLY A 52 11.76 19.99 5.51
CA GLY A 52 12.73 20.72 4.70
C GLY A 52 14.05 19.97 4.53
N SER A 53 14.01 18.64 4.63
CA SER A 53 15.19 17.77 4.55
C SER A 53 14.96 16.70 3.50
N ASP A 54 16.01 16.36 2.78
CA ASP A 54 16.03 15.21 1.88
C ASP A 54 16.09 13.87 2.62
N THR A 55 16.12 13.88 3.96
CA THR A 55 16.27 12.69 4.79
C THR A 55 15.20 12.59 5.89
N LEU A 56 14.69 11.37 6.08
CA LEU A 56 13.73 10.99 7.11
C LEU A 56 14.17 9.70 7.77
N THR A 57 14.01 9.58 9.08
CA THR A 57 14.15 8.30 9.77
C THR A 57 12.89 7.46 9.62
N MET A 58 13.01 6.14 9.72
CA MET A 58 11.84 5.26 9.74
C MET A 58 10.83 5.61 10.83
N ARG A 59 11.30 6.05 11.99
CA ARG A 59 10.44 6.50 13.08
C ARG A 59 9.59 7.71 12.69
N GLU A 60 10.17 8.66 11.99
CA GLU A 60 9.44 9.85 11.50
C GLU A 60 8.45 9.47 10.39
N ALA A 61 8.82 8.56 9.48
CA ALA A 61 7.92 8.05 8.45
C ALA A 61 6.69 7.34 9.08
N ARG A 62 6.88 6.49 10.10
CA ARG A 62 5.76 5.87 10.83
C ARG A 62 4.87 6.92 11.52
N ARG A 63 5.46 7.95 12.13
CA ARG A 63 4.69 9.04 12.74
C ARG A 63 3.85 9.79 11.71
N ALA A 64 4.39 10.04 10.52
CA ALA A 64 3.66 10.65 9.42
C ALA A 64 2.52 9.74 8.89
N ALA A 65 2.71 8.42 8.95
CA ALA A 65 1.73 7.44 8.49
C ALA A 65 0.49 7.30 9.39
N ARG A 66 0.49 7.83 10.62
CA ARG A 66 -0.65 7.75 11.55
C ARG A 66 -1.97 8.20 10.89
N PRO A 67 -3.08 7.49 11.12
CA PRO A 67 -3.24 6.28 11.95
C PRO A 67 -2.83 4.96 11.26
N ASN A 68 -2.47 4.98 9.97
CA ASN A 68 -2.22 3.80 9.14
C ASN A 68 -0.76 3.32 9.21
N GLU A 69 -0.18 3.27 10.41
CA GLU A 69 1.24 2.91 10.60
C GLU A 69 1.57 1.51 10.07
N HIS A 70 0.59 0.60 10.07
CA HIS A 70 0.71 -0.76 9.54
C HIS A 70 1.08 -0.79 8.06
N ALA A 71 0.65 0.21 7.27
CA ALA A 71 0.93 0.30 5.84
C ALA A 71 2.26 1.04 5.51
N THR A 72 3.02 1.46 6.53
CA THR A 72 4.26 2.25 6.32
C THR A 72 5.30 1.49 5.51
N THR A 73 5.50 0.19 5.81
CA THR A 73 6.51 -0.63 5.11
C THR A 73 6.15 -0.79 3.64
N ASP A 74 4.91 -1.17 3.34
CA ASP A 74 4.44 -1.32 1.96
C ASP A 74 4.48 0.00 1.18
N ALA A 75 4.19 1.11 1.85
CA ALA A 75 4.28 2.43 1.25
C ALA A 75 5.73 2.80 0.89
N ILE A 76 6.68 2.47 1.76
CA ILE A 76 8.11 2.69 1.48
C ILE A 76 8.58 1.81 0.34
N ASP A 77 8.22 0.54 0.33
CA ASP A 77 8.54 -0.37 -0.78
C ASP A 77 7.97 0.14 -2.10
N LEU A 78 6.74 0.69 -2.08
CA LEU A 78 6.14 1.35 -3.24
C LEU A 78 6.95 2.57 -3.68
N LEU A 79 7.34 3.46 -2.76
CA LEU A 79 8.13 4.65 -3.07
C LEU A 79 9.54 4.31 -3.60
N VAL A 80 10.17 3.25 -3.07
CA VAL A 80 11.44 2.72 -3.57
C VAL A 80 11.29 2.14 -4.97
N LYS A 81 10.24 1.32 -5.21
CA LYS A 81 9.93 0.79 -6.55
C LYS A 81 9.69 1.90 -7.57
N GLN A 82 9.05 2.99 -7.15
CA GLN A 82 8.83 4.18 -7.97
C GLN A 82 10.08 5.08 -8.09
N LYS A 83 11.21 4.70 -7.47
CA LYS A 83 12.47 5.45 -7.49
C LYS A 83 12.34 6.87 -6.92
N LEU A 84 11.41 7.07 -5.99
CA LEU A 84 11.22 8.36 -5.32
C LEU A 84 12.09 8.50 -4.08
N ILE A 85 12.41 7.39 -3.42
CA ILE A 85 13.28 7.35 -2.24
C ILE A 85 14.26 6.18 -2.30
N THR A 86 15.36 6.30 -1.56
CA THR A 86 16.28 5.21 -1.21
C THR A 86 16.23 4.93 0.28
N VAL A 87 16.48 3.68 0.66
CA VAL A 87 16.60 3.25 2.06
C VAL A 87 18.05 2.95 2.36
N HIS A 88 18.62 3.65 3.33
CA HIS A 88 19.96 3.40 3.83
C HIS A 88 19.86 2.58 5.13
N PRO A 89 20.58 1.45 5.23
CA PRO A 89 20.58 0.62 6.42
C PRO A 89 21.18 1.40 7.60
N GLY A 90 20.55 1.23 8.76
CA GLY A 90 21.11 1.60 10.06
C GLY A 90 21.15 0.39 10.97
N ASP A 91 21.81 0.49 12.11
CA ASP A 91 22.03 -0.63 13.03
C ASP A 91 20.74 -1.29 13.55
N ARG A 92 19.62 -0.57 13.52
CA ARG A 92 18.27 -1.03 13.94
C ARG A 92 17.21 -0.71 12.88
N ARG A 93 16.09 -1.43 12.92
CA ARG A 93 14.97 -1.24 11.98
C ARG A 93 14.42 0.19 11.97
N ASP A 94 14.38 0.87 13.11
CA ASP A 94 13.89 2.26 13.19
C ASP A 94 14.97 3.33 12.93
N SER A 95 16.24 2.94 12.84
CA SER A 95 17.35 3.84 12.48
C SER A 95 17.65 3.85 10.98
N HIS A 96 16.89 3.12 10.17
CA HIS A 96 16.97 3.26 8.71
C HIS A 96 16.67 4.70 8.30
N ILE A 97 17.49 5.21 7.38
CA ILE A 97 17.36 6.55 6.83
C ILE A 97 16.74 6.42 5.44
N LEU A 98 15.57 7.01 5.27
CA LEU A 98 14.93 7.24 3.99
C LEU A 98 15.52 8.52 3.40
N ARG A 99 15.92 8.48 2.13
CA ARG A 99 16.44 9.64 1.42
C ARG A 99 15.65 9.89 0.14
N LEU A 100 15.25 11.12 -0.11
CA LEU A 100 14.64 11.50 -1.39
C LEU A 100 15.66 11.30 -2.51
N VAL A 101 15.22 10.73 -3.63
CA VAL A 101 16.00 10.72 -4.86
C VAL A 101 15.92 12.13 -5.45
N THR A 102 16.89 12.97 -5.10
CA THR A 102 17.08 14.27 -5.74
C THR A 102 17.92 14.06 -7.00
N THR A 103 17.33 14.28 -8.17
CA THR A 103 18.15 14.54 -9.36
C THR A 103 18.94 15.82 -9.10
N PRO A 104 20.27 15.83 -9.33
CA PRO A 104 21.05 17.04 -9.12
C PRO A 104 20.46 18.15 -10.00
N LYS A 105 20.13 19.28 -9.38
CA LYS A 105 19.53 20.45 -10.04
C LYS A 105 20.49 21.16 -11.02
N ASN A 106 21.64 20.58 -11.32
CA ASN A 106 22.65 21.13 -12.23
C ASN A 106 23.28 20.01 -13.06
N ALA A 107 22.74 19.80 -14.25
CA ALA A 107 23.39 19.14 -15.38
C ALA A 107 22.90 19.82 -16.67
N ALA A 108 23.08 21.14 -16.74
CA ALA A 108 23.01 21.97 -17.93
C ALA A 108 23.76 23.27 -17.66
#